data_AF-F8DQA1-F1
#
_entry.id   AF-F8DQA1-F1
#
_cell.length_a   1.000
_cell.length_b   1.000
_cell.length_c   1.000
_cell.angle_alpha   90.00
_cell.angle_beta   90.00
_cell.angle_gamma   90.00
#
_symmetry.space_group_name_H-M   'P 1'
#
loop_
_entity.id
_entity.type
_entity.pdbx_description
1 polymer ?
#
loop_
_entity_poly.entity_id
_entity_poly.type
_entity_poly.pdbx_seq_one_letter_code
_entity_poly.pdbx_strand_id
1 'polypeptide(L)'
;MDIKSRKYSQSYNSKYVNGNIKVLDCHHIKLPKLGIVYFRAGRLPMGKIKNVTVRLNVAGQYYITVLVESENQTLPKTSKYIGGDLGLKSLLNLSDGCKEPINHFEDKYRKKLYRWEKLRSRRFLKAQQEIAWDHHNKVLVPRQLDDFKNYQKARIMVAKYRQKIANQRLDQLQKFTTKLVKKYDIIVLEKLNTKGMMKNHHLARAIANASWSKLVDILQYKCDWYGKKLIQVNPSYTSQICANCGKNNHRLGLNKSEWLAVREWDCPNCGKHLDRDINAAQVILQKGLAIR
;
A
#
# COMPACT_ATOMS: atom_id res chain seq x y z
N MET A 1 15.28 -25.82 -15.41
CA MET A 1 14.18 -26.34 -14.57
C MET A 1 12.91 -25.59 -14.91
N ASP A 2 12.03 -26.23 -15.69
CA ASP A 2 10.76 -25.66 -16.10
C ASP A 2 9.76 -25.67 -14.94
N ILE A 3 9.56 -24.50 -14.35
CA ILE A 3 8.43 -24.26 -13.46
C ILE A 3 7.20 -24.14 -14.38
N LYS A 4 6.59 -25.28 -14.72
CA LYS A 4 5.43 -25.39 -15.62
C LYS A 4 4.21 -24.67 -15.04
N SER A 5 4.13 -23.37 -15.29
CA SER A 5 2.93 -22.54 -15.15
C SER A 5 3.00 -21.47 -16.22
N ARG A 6 2.04 -21.50 -17.16
CA ARG A 6 1.88 -20.53 -18.26
C ARG A 6 1.32 -19.16 -17.79
N LYS A 7 1.42 -18.85 -16.50
CA LYS A 7 1.12 -17.53 -15.92
C LYS A 7 2.43 -16.80 -15.62
N TYR A 8 2.47 -15.50 -15.92
CA TYR A 8 3.65 -14.64 -15.74
C TYR A 8 4.28 -14.62 -14.33
N SER A 9 3.57 -15.12 -13.31
CA SER A 9 4.17 -15.44 -12.02
C SER A 9 4.31 -16.94 -11.84
N GLN A 10 5.55 -17.43 -11.85
CA GLN A 10 5.88 -18.79 -11.46
C GLN A 10 6.13 -18.82 -9.95
N SER A 11 5.53 -19.77 -9.24
CA SER A 11 5.80 -19.95 -7.82
C SER A 11 5.93 -21.42 -7.44
N TYR A 12 6.82 -21.67 -6.50
CA TYR A 12 7.03 -22.94 -5.83
C TYR A 12 6.73 -22.75 -4.34
N ASN A 13 5.82 -23.54 -3.78
CA ASN A 13 5.53 -23.55 -2.34
C ASN A 13 5.99 -24.88 -1.74
N SER A 14 6.56 -24.82 -0.53
CA SER A 14 6.90 -25.99 0.26
C SER A 14 6.55 -25.77 1.72
N LYS A 15 5.90 -26.75 2.33
CA LYS A 15 5.68 -26.78 3.77
C LYS A 15 6.96 -27.21 4.50
N TYR A 16 7.11 -26.72 5.73
CA TYR A 16 8.14 -27.20 6.64
C TYR A 16 7.79 -28.62 7.10
N VAL A 17 8.73 -29.55 6.91
CA VAL A 17 8.66 -30.95 7.35
C VAL A 17 10.07 -31.37 7.75
N ASN A 18 10.27 -31.88 8.97
CA ASN A 18 11.52 -32.49 9.43
C ASN A 18 12.80 -31.69 9.10
N GLY A 19 12.79 -30.36 9.30
CA GLY A 19 13.98 -29.53 9.06
C GLY A 19 14.37 -29.35 7.58
N ASN A 20 13.50 -29.71 6.63
CA ASN A 20 13.74 -29.57 5.19
C ASN A 20 13.95 -28.10 4.74
N ILE A 21 13.50 -27.13 5.54
CA ILE A 21 13.69 -25.70 5.36
C ILE A 21 14.45 -25.16 6.57
N LYS A 22 15.59 -24.50 6.33
CA LYS A 22 16.41 -23.91 7.39
C LYS A 22 17.09 -22.63 6.91
N VAL A 23 16.93 -21.54 7.65
CA VAL A 23 17.77 -20.35 7.48
C VAL A 23 19.12 -20.66 8.12
N LEU A 24 20.19 -20.65 7.33
CA LEU A 24 21.52 -21.07 7.76
C LEU A 24 22.31 -19.90 8.35
N ASP A 25 22.24 -18.74 7.69
CA ASP A 25 22.90 -17.50 8.10
C ASP A 25 22.15 -16.27 7.53
N CYS A 26 22.77 -15.09 7.59
CA CYS A 26 22.23 -13.82 7.07
C CYS A 26 21.97 -13.78 5.56
N HIS A 27 22.51 -14.74 4.80
CA HIS A 27 22.52 -14.77 3.35
C HIS A 27 22.15 -16.12 2.74
N HIS A 28 22.02 -17.20 3.50
CA HIS A 28 21.77 -18.53 2.97
C HIS A 28 20.57 -19.22 3.59
N ILE A 29 19.72 -19.80 2.74
CA ILE A 29 18.56 -20.61 3.14
C ILE A 29 18.61 -21.97 2.45
N LYS A 30 18.44 -23.04 3.23
CA LYS A 30 18.23 -24.39 2.73
C LYS A 30 16.77 -24.57 2.34
N LEU A 31 16.55 -25.04 1.11
CA LEU A 31 15.24 -25.36 0.54
C LEU A 31 15.21 -26.80 0.03
N PRO A 32 14.04 -27.49 0.05
CA PRO A 32 13.98 -28.92 -0.26
C PRO A 32 14.46 -29.31 -1.66
N LYS A 33 14.09 -28.54 -2.69
CA LYS A 33 14.42 -28.84 -4.09
C LYS A 33 15.62 -28.07 -4.65
N LEU A 34 15.98 -26.96 -4.01
CA LEU A 34 17.00 -26.04 -4.51
C LEU A 34 18.30 -26.12 -3.71
N GLY A 35 18.33 -26.91 -2.64
CA GLY A 35 19.48 -26.96 -1.74
C GLY A 35 19.71 -25.62 -1.06
N ILE A 36 20.96 -25.19 -0.98
CA ILE A 36 21.36 -23.93 -0.34
C ILE A 36 21.26 -22.81 -1.37
N VAL A 37 20.48 -21.79 -1.05
CA VAL A 37 20.25 -20.64 -1.93
C VAL A 37 20.68 -19.35 -1.23
N TYR A 38 21.46 -18.55 -1.95
CA TYR A 38 21.81 -17.20 -1.52
C TYR A 38 20.61 -16.24 -1.63
N PHE A 39 20.39 -15.42 -0.61
CA PHE A 39 19.39 -14.37 -0.57
C PHE A 39 19.96 -13.07 0.01
N ARG A 40 19.33 -11.95 -0.36
CA ARG A 40 19.58 -10.64 0.25
C ARG A 40 18.41 -10.30 1.17
N ALA A 41 18.62 -10.27 2.48
CA ALA A 41 17.64 -9.74 3.43
C ALA A 41 18.30 -8.81 4.44
N GLY A 42 17.50 -7.91 5.01
CA GLY A 42 17.94 -7.02 6.08
C GLY A 42 17.68 -7.56 7.49
N ARG A 43 16.87 -8.62 7.63
CA ARG A 43 16.55 -9.26 8.92
C ARG A 43 16.21 -10.71 8.72
N LEU A 44 16.67 -11.56 9.65
CA LEU A 44 16.30 -12.97 9.70
C LEU A 44 14.93 -13.15 10.36
N PRO A 45 14.09 -14.05 9.85
CA PRO A 45 12.82 -14.35 10.49
C PRO A 45 13.08 -15.02 11.85
N MET A 46 12.34 -14.59 12.88
CA MET A 46 12.39 -15.19 14.21
C MET A 46 11.10 -15.95 14.45
N GLY A 47 11.20 -17.19 14.96
CA GLY A 47 10.06 -18.06 15.24
C GLY A 47 10.07 -19.35 14.41
N LYS A 48 8.96 -20.08 14.47
CA LYS A 48 8.78 -21.38 13.82
C LYS A 48 8.37 -21.22 12.35
N ILE A 49 9.22 -21.69 11.44
CA ILE A 49 8.94 -21.69 10.00
C ILE A 49 7.79 -22.66 9.71
N LYS A 50 6.74 -22.18 9.03
CA LYS A 50 5.59 -22.99 8.60
C LYS A 50 5.70 -23.44 7.15
N ASN A 51 6.06 -22.52 6.26
CA ASN A 51 6.25 -22.79 4.84
C ASN A 51 7.14 -21.74 4.19
N VAL A 52 7.61 -22.06 2.98
CA VAL A 52 8.34 -21.14 2.11
C VAL A 52 7.67 -21.11 0.75
N THR A 53 7.55 -19.92 0.18
CA THR A 53 7.15 -19.71 -1.20
C THR A 53 8.27 -18.99 -1.96
N VAL A 54 8.80 -19.62 -3.00
CA VAL A 54 9.70 -19.00 -3.97
C VAL A 54 8.84 -18.49 -5.13
N ARG A 55 8.95 -17.22 -5.50
CA ARG A 55 8.17 -16.62 -6.59
C ARG A 55 9.07 -15.81 -7.53
N LEU A 56 8.87 -15.98 -8.83
CA LEU A 56 9.36 -15.08 -9.86
C LEU A 56 8.31 -14.00 -10.12
N ASN A 57 8.68 -12.74 -9.96
CA ASN A 57 7.78 -11.63 -10.27
C ASN A 57 7.83 -11.25 -11.75
N VAL A 58 6.90 -10.39 -12.18
CA VAL A 58 6.81 -9.90 -13.58
C VAL A 58 8.02 -9.07 -14.00
N ALA A 59 8.80 -8.56 -13.04
CA ALA A 59 10.04 -7.83 -13.30
C ALA A 59 11.27 -8.74 -13.49
N GLY A 60 11.10 -10.06 -13.41
CA GLY A 60 12.17 -11.05 -13.56
C GLY A 60 13.01 -11.26 -12.30
N GLN A 61 12.48 -10.95 -11.12
CA GLN A 61 13.16 -11.09 -9.83
C GLN A 61 12.58 -12.25 -9.03
N TYR A 62 13.47 -13.06 -8.44
CA TYR A 62 13.10 -14.10 -7.49
C TYR A 62 12.96 -13.53 -6.08
N TYR A 63 11.90 -13.94 -5.39
CA TYR A 63 11.64 -13.65 -3.98
C TYR A 63 11.40 -14.96 -3.23
N ILE A 64 11.93 -15.03 -2.01
CA ILE A 64 11.64 -16.10 -1.06
C ILE A 64 10.81 -15.49 0.06
N THR A 65 9.55 -15.91 0.19
CA THR A 65 8.68 -15.54 1.30
C THR A 65 8.67 -16.70 2.30
N VAL A 66 9.17 -16.45 3.52
CA VAL A 66 9.15 -17.40 4.62
C VAL A 66 7.99 -17.04 5.53
N LEU A 67 7.01 -17.94 5.67
CA LEU A 67 5.93 -17.79 6.65
C LEU A 67 6.41 -18.33 8.00
N VAL A 68 6.35 -17.49 9.02
CA VAL A 68 6.82 -17.81 10.36
C VAL A 68 5.73 -17.54 11.38
N GLU A 69 5.60 -18.45 12.33
CA GLU A 69 4.80 -18.32 13.53
C GLU A 69 5.70 -17.84 14.67
N SER A 70 5.36 -16.72 15.28
CA SER A 70 6.11 -16.11 16.38
C SER A 70 5.17 -15.44 17.34
N GLU A 71 5.60 -15.28 18.59
CA GLU A 71 4.90 -14.44 19.56
C GLU A 71 4.97 -12.96 19.15
N ASN A 72 3.91 -12.23 19.47
CA ASN A 72 3.81 -10.80 19.20
C ASN A 72 4.72 -10.01 20.15
N GLN A 73 5.44 -9.02 19.62
CA GLN A 73 6.37 -8.19 20.37
C GLN A 73 5.65 -6.95 20.91
N THR A 74 5.00 -7.04 22.06
CA THR A 74 4.27 -5.90 22.63
C THR A 74 5.21 -4.75 23.00
N LEU A 75 4.82 -3.50 22.70
CA LEU A 75 5.53 -2.31 23.15
C LEU A 75 4.93 -1.76 24.45
N PRO A 76 5.73 -1.09 25.31
CA PRO A 76 5.23 -0.42 26.51
C PRO A 76 4.08 0.54 26.19
N LYS A 77 3.12 0.65 27.11
CA LYS A 77 2.00 1.59 26.99
C LYS A 77 2.49 3.02 27.17
N THR A 78 2.03 3.92 26.30
CA THR A 78 2.36 5.35 26.34
C THR A 78 1.23 6.21 26.88
N SER A 79 0.01 5.66 27.01
CA SER A 79 -1.23 6.37 27.35
C SER A 79 -1.57 7.53 26.40
N LYS A 80 -0.96 7.57 25.21
CA LYS A 80 -1.19 8.61 24.20
C LYS A 80 -2.11 8.08 23.10
N TYR A 81 -3.02 8.93 22.63
CA TYR A 81 -3.98 8.61 21.59
C TYR A 81 -3.88 9.64 20.46
N ILE A 82 -4.18 9.23 19.23
CA ILE A 82 -4.13 10.12 18.08
C ILE A 82 -5.25 9.82 17.09
N GLY A 83 -5.88 10.88 16.58
CA GLY A 83 -6.81 10.82 15.46
C GLY A 83 -6.12 11.20 14.17
N GLY A 84 -6.55 10.59 13.06
CA GLY A 84 -5.98 10.84 11.75
C GLY A 84 -7.05 10.96 10.68
N ASP A 85 -7.02 12.09 9.96
CA ASP A 85 -7.85 12.41 8.79
C ASP A 85 -7.09 12.08 7.50
N LEU A 86 -7.67 11.29 6.60
CA LEU A 86 -7.01 10.79 5.38
C LEU A 86 -7.31 11.73 4.20
N GLY A 87 -6.29 12.41 3.71
CA GLY A 87 -6.43 13.42 2.66
C GLY A 87 -5.82 13.04 1.32
N LEU A 88 -6.13 13.84 0.29
CA LEU A 88 -5.44 13.83 -1.03
C LEU A 88 -4.34 14.90 -1.13
N LYS A 89 -4.31 15.87 -0.22
CA LYS A 89 -3.23 16.87 -0.11
C LYS A 89 -2.09 16.37 0.77
N SER A 90 -2.46 15.80 1.92
CA SER A 90 -1.58 15.09 2.85
C SER A 90 -2.12 13.68 3.00
N LEU A 91 -1.23 12.69 3.14
CA LEU A 91 -1.60 11.30 3.31
C LEU A 91 -2.45 11.11 4.57
N LEU A 92 -2.01 11.74 5.66
CA LEU A 92 -2.66 11.70 6.95
C LEU A 92 -2.40 13.01 7.70
N ASN A 93 -3.46 13.67 8.16
CA ASN A 93 -3.39 14.81 9.05
C ASN A 93 -3.74 14.35 10.46
N LEU A 94 -2.85 14.60 11.43
CA LEU A 94 -3.00 14.12 12.80
C LEU A 94 -3.59 15.20 13.71
N SER A 95 -4.28 14.75 14.77
CA SER A 95 -4.92 15.63 15.75
C SER A 95 -3.95 16.49 16.58
N ASP A 96 -2.65 16.17 16.55
CA ASP A 96 -1.57 16.94 17.16
C ASP A 96 -0.92 17.95 16.19
N GLY A 97 -1.49 18.13 15.00
CA GLY A 97 -1.03 19.08 13.99
C GLY A 97 0.02 18.53 13.03
N CYS A 98 0.56 17.32 13.26
CA CYS A 98 1.51 16.70 12.34
C CYS A 98 0.80 16.25 11.04
N LYS A 99 1.39 16.57 9.88
CA LYS A 99 0.85 16.23 8.56
C LYS A 99 1.85 15.33 7.81
N GLU A 100 1.46 14.09 7.51
CA GLU A 100 2.26 13.17 6.71
C GLU A 100 2.01 13.45 5.21
N PRO A 101 3.03 13.77 4.41
CA PRO A 101 2.84 14.15 3.01
C PRO A 101 2.60 12.94 2.09
N ILE A 102 1.92 13.18 0.97
CA ILE A 102 1.90 12.22 -0.15
C ILE A 102 3.14 12.46 -1.00
N ASN A 103 4.06 11.49 -1.02
CA ASN A 103 5.22 11.57 -1.90
C ASN A 103 4.88 11.06 -3.30
N HIS A 104 4.97 11.94 -4.29
CA HIS A 104 4.75 11.62 -5.69
C HIS A 104 5.97 10.92 -6.33
N PHE A 105 6.35 9.75 -5.82
CA PHE A 105 7.49 8.96 -6.32
C PHE A 105 7.42 8.67 -7.83
N GLU A 106 6.22 8.66 -8.40
CA GLU A 106 6.02 8.46 -9.83
C GLU A 106 6.57 9.58 -10.70
N ASP A 107 6.62 10.83 -10.21
CA ASP A 107 7.06 11.97 -11.02
C ASP A 107 8.51 11.82 -11.45
N LYS A 108 9.35 11.27 -10.57
CA LYS A 108 10.75 10.93 -10.84
C LYS A 108 10.90 9.95 -12.00
N TYR A 109 9.94 9.05 -12.20
CA TYR A 109 10.00 8.00 -13.23
C TYR A 109 9.02 8.24 -14.39
N ARG A 110 8.19 9.29 -14.34
CA ARG A 110 7.06 9.54 -15.24
C ARG A 110 7.45 9.46 -16.71
N LYS A 111 8.47 10.23 -17.14
CA LYS A 111 8.93 10.24 -18.54
C LYS A 111 9.44 8.86 -19.00
N LYS A 112 10.19 8.17 -18.14
CA LYS A 112 10.74 6.82 -18.43
C LYS A 112 9.63 5.78 -18.50
N LEU A 113 8.73 5.77 -17.52
CA LEU A 113 7.59 4.87 -17.46
C LEU A 113 6.68 5.05 -18.69
N TYR A 114 6.30 6.30 -19.00
CA TYR A 114 5.50 6.61 -20.18
C TYR A 114 6.12 6.12 -21.48
N ARG A 115 7.42 6.34 -21.69
CA ARG A 115 8.16 5.84 -22.86
C ARG A 115 8.04 4.32 -22.99
N TRP A 116 8.28 3.58 -21.89
CA TRP A 116 8.21 2.12 -21.90
C TRP A 116 6.79 1.59 -22.04
N GLU A 117 5.79 2.27 -21.48
CA GLU A 117 4.37 1.93 -21.66
C GLU A 117 3.92 2.11 -23.11
N LYS A 118 4.33 3.22 -23.75
CA LYS A 118 4.09 3.46 -25.18
C LYS A 118 4.75 2.40 -26.06
N LEU A 119 6.02 2.07 -25.79
CA LEU A 119 6.73 1.01 -26.50
C LEU A 119 6.08 -0.37 -26.29
N ARG A 120 5.69 -0.69 -25.05
CA ARG A 120 5.01 -1.93 -24.71
C ARG A 120 3.69 -2.06 -25.47
N SER A 121 2.87 -1.01 -25.48
CA SER A 121 1.57 -1.00 -26.17
C SER A 121 1.74 -1.22 -27.68
N ARG A 122 2.61 -0.42 -28.34
CA ARG A 122 2.87 -0.56 -29.78
C ARG A 122 3.40 -1.94 -30.17
N ARG A 123 4.33 -2.47 -29.39
CA ARG A 123 4.93 -3.80 -29.65
C ARG A 123 3.96 -4.94 -29.36
N PHE A 124 3.06 -4.76 -28.40
CA PHE A 124 2.00 -5.72 -28.11
C PHE A 124 1.04 -5.84 -29.29
N LEU A 125 0.60 -4.71 -29.85
CA LEU A 125 -0.30 -4.72 -31.00
C LEU A 125 0.33 -5.42 -32.21
N LYS A 126 1.60 -5.12 -32.53
CA LYS A 126 2.34 -5.80 -33.60
C LYS A 126 2.45 -7.31 -33.34
N ALA A 127 2.79 -7.69 -32.11
CA ALA A 127 2.86 -9.09 -31.73
C ALA A 127 1.50 -9.80 -31.92
N GLN A 128 0.40 -9.16 -31.53
CA GLN A 128 -0.94 -9.72 -31.75
C GLN A 128 -1.28 -9.89 -33.23
N GLN A 129 -0.91 -8.93 -34.09
CA GLN A 129 -1.11 -9.03 -35.53
C GLN A 129 -0.32 -10.19 -36.14
N GLU A 130 0.95 -10.36 -35.76
CA GLU A 130 1.78 -11.46 -36.22
C GLU A 130 1.27 -12.83 -35.74
N ILE A 131 0.83 -12.92 -34.48
CA ILE A 131 0.19 -14.12 -33.93
C ILE A 131 -1.10 -14.44 -34.71
N ALA A 132 -1.94 -13.44 -34.97
CA ALA A 132 -3.16 -13.63 -35.76
C ALA A 132 -2.87 -14.08 -37.20
N TRP A 133 -1.82 -13.55 -37.82
CA TRP A 133 -1.36 -13.99 -39.13
C TRP A 133 -0.90 -15.44 -39.13
N ASP A 134 -0.12 -15.88 -38.13
CA ASP A 134 0.32 -17.28 -38.01
C ASP A 134 -0.88 -18.24 -37.88
N HIS A 135 -1.87 -17.85 -37.08
CA HIS A 135 -3.10 -18.62 -36.92
C HIS A 135 -3.91 -18.70 -38.22
N HIS A 136 -4.02 -17.58 -38.95
CA HIS A 136 -4.71 -17.53 -40.23
C HIS A 136 -4.04 -18.44 -41.28
N ASN A 137 -2.71 -18.41 -41.35
CA ASN A 137 -1.93 -19.20 -42.31
C ASN A 137 -1.67 -20.65 -41.86
N LYS A 138 -2.25 -21.09 -40.73
CA LYS A 138 -2.11 -22.45 -40.18
C LYS A 138 -0.65 -22.91 -40.03
N VAL A 139 0.22 -21.99 -39.59
CA VAL A 139 1.62 -22.30 -39.29
C VAL A 139 1.67 -23.45 -38.27
N LEU A 140 2.51 -24.45 -38.49
CA LEU A 140 2.60 -25.67 -37.66
C LEU A 140 2.82 -25.35 -36.17
N VAL A 141 3.64 -24.33 -35.89
CA VAL A 141 3.89 -23.81 -34.54
C VAL A 141 3.70 -22.28 -34.57
N PRO A 142 2.48 -21.78 -34.30
CA PRO A 142 2.21 -20.34 -34.27
C PRO A 142 3.00 -19.66 -33.15
N ARG A 143 3.57 -18.49 -33.44
CA ARG A 143 4.26 -17.67 -32.44
C ARG A 143 3.30 -17.32 -31.31
N GLN A 144 3.88 -17.11 -30.14
CA GLN A 144 3.21 -16.68 -28.92
C GLN A 144 3.85 -15.39 -28.42
N LEU A 145 3.20 -14.69 -27.47
CA LEU A 145 3.71 -13.42 -26.94
C LEU A 145 5.15 -13.50 -26.42
N ASP A 146 5.58 -14.67 -25.92
CA ASP A 146 6.92 -14.90 -25.38
C ASP A 146 8.02 -14.94 -26.46
N ASP A 147 7.67 -15.17 -27.73
CA ASP A 147 8.62 -15.12 -28.85
C ASP A 147 9.02 -13.67 -29.21
N PHE A 148 8.21 -12.69 -28.82
CA PHE A 148 8.42 -11.28 -29.14
C PHE A 148 9.37 -10.60 -28.15
N LYS A 149 10.68 -10.87 -28.27
CA LYS A 149 11.74 -10.36 -27.36
C LYS A 149 11.65 -8.84 -27.07
N ASN A 150 11.32 -8.03 -28.08
CA ASN A 150 11.19 -6.58 -27.92
C ASN A 150 9.96 -6.16 -27.09
N TYR A 151 8.83 -6.87 -27.24
CA TYR A 151 7.66 -6.69 -26.38
C TYR A 151 7.98 -7.12 -24.95
N GLN A 152 8.62 -8.28 -24.79
CA GLN A 152 9.04 -8.84 -23.50
C GLN A 152 9.94 -7.87 -22.72
N LYS A 153 10.95 -7.29 -23.39
CA LYS A 153 11.80 -6.24 -22.82
C LYS A 153 10.99 -5.05 -22.33
N ALA A 154 10.07 -4.53 -23.14
CA ALA A 154 9.24 -3.39 -22.76
C ALA A 154 8.31 -3.72 -21.57
N ARG A 155 7.72 -4.92 -21.56
CA ARG A 155 6.88 -5.42 -20.45
C ARG A 155 7.66 -5.47 -19.14
N ILE A 156 8.86 -6.04 -19.14
CA ILE A 156 9.72 -6.14 -17.95
C ILE A 156 10.13 -4.73 -17.46
N MET A 157 10.47 -3.82 -18.37
CA MET A 157 10.84 -2.45 -17.97
C MET A 157 9.70 -1.69 -17.30
N VAL A 158 8.47 -1.80 -17.83
CA VAL A 158 7.28 -1.25 -17.17
C VAL A 158 7.10 -1.84 -15.77
N ALA A 159 7.22 -3.17 -15.64
CA ALA A 159 7.09 -3.85 -14.36
C ALA A 159 8.15 -3.37 -13.34
N LYS A 160 9.41 -3.22 -13.75
CA LYS A 160 10.51 -2.73 -12.91
C LYS A 160 10.25 -1.32 -12.37
N TYR A 161 9.79 -0.38 -13.21
CA TYR A 161 9.49 0.98 -12.75
C TYR A 161 8.28 1.02 -11.81
N ARG A 162 7.19 0.32 -12.15
CA ARG A 162 6.00 0.25 -11.29
C ARG A 162 6.34 -0.37 -9.93
N GLN A 163 7.14 -1.43 -9.91
CA GLN A 163 7.61 -2.07 -8.68
C GLN A 163 8.49 -1.13 -7.85
N LYS A 164 9.39 -0.37 -8.49
CA LYS A 164 10.24 0.61 -7.79
C LYS A 164 9.40 1.66 -7.06
N ILE A 165 8.40 2.23 -7.75
CA ILE A 165 7.46 3.21 -7.18
C ILE A 165 6.68 2.59 -6.02
N ALA A 166 6.13 1.38 -6.20
CA ALA A 166 5.39 0.68 -5.15
C ALA A 166 6.25 0.39 -3.91
N ASN A 167 7.51 -0.02 -4.10
CA ASN A 167 8.44 -0.27 -3.00
C ASN A 167 8.78 1.02 -2.23
N GLN A 168 8.93 2.16 -2.90
CA GLN A 168 9.19 3.44 -2.24
C GLN A 168 7.99 3.90 -1.41
N ARG A 169 6.77 3.76 -1.95
CA ARG A 169 5.53 4.03 -1.20
C ARG A 169 5.44 3.12 0.03
N LEU A 170 5.68 1.83 -0.16
CA LEU A 170 5.65 0.86 0.93
C LEU A 170 6.68 1.21 2.01
N ASP A 171 7.90 1.59 1.64
CA ASP A 171 8.95 2.00 2.59
C ASP A 171 8.52 3.22 3.42
N GLN A 172 7.95 4.26 2.79
CA GLN A 172 7.39 5.41 3.50
C GLN A 172 6.31 4.97 4.50
N LEU A 173 5.30 4.21 4.03
CA LEU A 173 4.21 3.74 4.87
C LEU A 173 4.74 2.91 6.05
N GLN A 174 5.69 2.01 5.79
CA GLN A 174 6.30 1.19 6.84
C GLN A 174 7.00 2.05 7.89
N LYS A 175 7.82 3.03 7.49
CA LYS A 175 8.51 3.92 8.42
C LYS A 175 7.52 4.76 9.22
N PHE A 176 6.56 5.39 8.55
CA PHE A 176 5.57 6.25 9.19
C PHE A 176 4.71 5.50 10.21
N THR A 177 4.12 4.38 9.81
CA THR A 177 3.28 3.56 10.70
C THR A 177 4.07 2.99 11.88
N THR A 178 5.35 2.63 11.71
CA THR A 178 6.21 2.23 12.83
C THR A 178 6.42 3.38 13.82
N LYS A 179 6.57 4.63 13.34
CA LYS A 179 6.66 5.80 14.22
C LYS A 179 5.36 5.99 15.02
N LEU A 180 4.20 5.83 14.37
CA LEU A 180 2.89 5.97 15.02
C LEU A 180 2.70 4.95 16.16
N VAL A 181 2.86 3.65 15.88
CA VAL A 181 2.63 2.59 16.89
C VAL A 181 3.64 2.62 18.04
N LYS A 182 4.80 3.24 17.85
CA LYS A 182 5.76 3.49 18.94
C LYS A 182 5.35 4.65 19.85
N LYS A 183 4.64 5.65 19.32
CA LYS A 183 4.29 6.89 20.04
C LYS A 183 2.90 6.80 20.70
N TYR A 184 1.94 6.13 20.07
CA TYR A 184 0.54 6.11 20.49
C TYR A 184 0.02 4.70 20.75
N ASP A 185 -0.80 4.56 21.79
CA ASP A 185 -1.48 3.32 22.16
C ASP A 185 -2.77 3.09 21.38
N ILE A 186 -3.44 4.17 21.00
CA ILE A 186 -4.66 4.13 20.20
C ILE A 186 -4.50 5.09 19.03
N ILE A 187 -4.73 4.54 17.84
CA ILE A 187 -4.75 5.28 16.59
C ILE A 187 -6.16 5.18 16.06
N VAL A 188 -6.82 6.31 15.84
CA VAL A 188 -8.16 6.39 15.28
C VAL A 188 -8.09 6.96 13.89
N LEU A 189 -8.61 6.24 12.90
CA LEU A 189 -8.69 6.70 11.51
C LEU A 189 -10.14 6.73 11.05
N GLU A 190 -10.42 7.52 10.03
CA GLU A 190 -11.67 7.40 9.31
C GLU A 190 -11.71 6.16 8.40
N LYS A 191 -12.91 5.57 8.28
CA LYS A 191 -13.18 4.45 7.37
C LYS A 191 -13.58 4.97 5.99
N LEU A 192 -12.60 5.19 5.12
CA LEU A 192 -12.86 5.61 3.74
C LEU A 192 -13.39 4.46 2.87
N ASN A 193 -14.41 4.75 2.04
CA ASN A 193 -14.86 3.83 0.99
C ASN A 193 -13.94 3.93 -0.25
N THR A 194 -12.70 3.46 -0.10
CA THR A 194 -11.67 3.59 -1.15
C THR A 194 -12.10 2.93 -2.47
N LYS A 195 -12.76 1.75 -2.41
CA LYS A 195 -13.30 1.06 -3.59
C LYS A 195 -14.33 1.92 -4.33
N GLY A 196 -15.23 2.57 -3.61
CA GLY A 196 -16.21 3.50 -4.19
C GLY A 196 -15.53 4.72 -4.80
N MET A 197 -14.56 5.31 -4.09
CA MET A 197 -13.85 6.50 -4.56
C MET A 197 -13.02 6.24 -5.83
N MET A 198 -12.45 5.05 -5.98
CA MET A 198 -11.70 4.65 -7.19
C MET A 198 -12.57 4.60 -8.45
N LYS A 199 -13.90 4.55 -8.34
CA LYS A 199 -14.81 4.63 -9.51
C LYS A 199 -14.82 6.03 -10.14
N ASN A 200 -14.38 7.06 -9.42
CA ASN A 200 -14.25 8.40 -9.98
C ASN A 200 -12.95 8.49 -10.80
N HIS A 201 -13.07 8.44 -12.14
CA HIS A 201 -11.93 8.44 -13.05
C HIS A 201 -11.02 9.67 -12.93
N HIS A 202 -11.53 10.84 -12.52
CA HIS A 202 -10.72 12.05 -12.34
C HIS A 202 -9.78 11.96 -11.13
N LEU A 203 -10.22 11.31 -10.05
CA LEU A 203 -9.44 11.19 -8.81
C LEU A 203 -8.75 9.85 -8.63
N ALA A 204 -9.09 8.84 -9.44
CA ALA A 204 -8.60 7.47 -9.31
C ALA A 204 -7.07 7.39 -9.21
N ARG A 205 -6.34 8.21 -9.99
CA ARG A 205 -4.88 8.27 -9.93
C ARG A 205 -4.35 8.83 -8.61
N ALA A 206 -4.92 9.94 -8.15
CA ALA A 206 -4.53 10.55 -6.88
C ALA A 206 -4.84 9.63 -5.69
N ILE A 207 -6.00 8.98 -5.70
CA ILE A 207 -6.42 7.98 -4.70
C ILE A 207 -5.48 6.77 -4.70
N ALA A 208 -5.15 6.24 -5.89
CA ALA A 208 -4.22 5.12 -6.01
C ALA A 208 -2.81 5.48 -5.49
N ASN A 209 -2.41 6.75 -5.60
CA ASN A 209 -1.15 7.23 -5.05
C ASN A 209 -1.17 7.37 -3.53
N ALA A 210 -2.27 7.87 -2.97
CA ALA A 210 -2.44 8.01 -1.53
C ALA A 210 -2.39 6.66 -0.79
N SER A 211 -2.74 5.54 -1.44
CA SER A 211 -2.52 4.19 -0.88
C SER A 211 -3.18 3.95 0.50
N TRP A 212 -4.31 4.61 0.81
CA TRP A 212 -4.96 4.57 2.12
C TRP A 212 -5.28 3.16 2.63
N SER A 213 -5.83 2.28 1.77
CA SER A 213 -6.11 0.90 2.17
C SER A 213 -4.84 0.19 2.63
N LYS A 214 -3.71 0.43 1.96
CA LYS A 214 -2.43 -0.17 2.35
C LYS A 214 -1.90 0.41 3.66
N LEU A 215 -2.12 1.70 3.92
CA LEU A 215 -1.79 2.35 5.19
C LEU A 215 -2.58 1.70 6.34
N VAL A 216 -3.90 1.52 6.18
CA VAL A 216 -4.76 0.88 7.17
C VAL A 216 -4.35 -0.57 7.40
N ASP A 217 -4.11 -1.36 6.35
CA ASP A 217 -3.63 -2.74 6.46
C ASP A 217 -2.33 -2.82 7.29
N ILE A 218 -1.40 -1.88 7.03
CA ILE A 218 -0.11 -1.85 7.73
C ILE A 218 -0.27 -1.47 9.20
N LEU A 219 -1.09 -0.47 9.49
CA LEU A 219 -1.38 -0.09 10.86
C LEU A 219 -2.07 -1.21 11.62
N GLN A 220 -3.02 -1.91 11.00
CA GLN A 220 -3.76 -2.98 11.63
C GLN A 220 -2.81 -4.05 12.16
N TYR A 221 -2.02 -4.67 11.28
CA TYR A 221 -1.13 -5.76 11.74
C TYR A 221 -0.05 -5.25 12.71
N LYS A 222 0.41 -4.00 12.59
CA LYS A 222 1.38 -3.44 13.55
C LYS A 222 0.76 -3.18 14.91
N CYS A 223 -0.48 -2.69 14.95
CA CYS A 223 -1.20 -2.55 16.20
C CYS A 223 -1.35 -3.91 16.87
N ASP A 224 -1.75 -4.93 16.10
CA ASP A 224 -1.89 -6.30 16.61
C ASP A 224 -0.55 -6.87 17.13
N TRP A 225 0.55 -6.65 16.40
CA TRP A 225 1.90 -7.08 16.81
C TRP A 225 2.43 -6.36 18.05
N TYR A 226 2.20 -5.05 18.16
CA TYR A 226 2.79 -4.22 19.21
C TYR A 226 1.86 -3.98 20.40
N GLY A 227 0.70 -4.64 20.45
CA GLY A 227 -0.29 -4.50 21.52
C GLY A 227 -0.92 -3.09 21.56
N LYS A 228 -1.14 -2.49 20.40
CA LYS A 228 -1.81 -1.18 20.21
C LYS A 228 -3.20 -1.39 19.62
N LYS A 229 -4.06 -0.36 19.62
CA LYS A 229 -5.42 -0.45 19.08
C LYS A 229 -5.57 0.46 17.86
N LEU A 230 -6.01 -0.09 16.73
CA LEU A 230 -6.50 0.69 15.59
C LEU A 230 -8.03 0.73 15.66
N ILE A 231 -8.61 1.93 15.61
CA ILE A 231 -10.07 2.11 15.55
C ILE A 231 -10.40 2.83 14.25
N GLN A 232 -11.40 2.33 13.51
CA GLN A 232 -11.91 2.97 12.31
C GLN A 232 -13.31 3.51 12.55
N VAL A 233 -13.51 4.81 12.34
CA VAL A 233 -14.81 5.49 12.58
C VAL A 233 -15.48 5.94 11.29
N ASN A 234 -16.78 6.18 11.36
CA ASN A 234 -17.52 6.74 10.23
C ASN A 234 -17.08 8.21 9.97
N PRO A 235 -16.66 8.55 8.74
CA PRO A 235 -16.21 9.91 8.38
C PRO A 235 -17.34 10.96 8.36
N SER A 236 -18.62 10.57 8.44
CA SER A 236 -19.73 11.51 8.35
C SER A 236 -19.61 12.66 9.35
N TYR A 237 -19.75 13.89 8.85
CA TYR A 237 -19.73 15.15 9.60
C TYR A 237 -18.42 15.48 10.34
N THR A 238 -17.35 14.69 10.22
CA THR A 238 -16.08 14.96 10.94
C THR A 238 -15.51 16.33 10.61
N SER A 239 -15.61 16.76 9.35
CA SER A 239 -15.13 18.08 8.93
C SER A 239 -16.04 19.24 9.38
N GLN A 240 -17.32 18.97 9.70
CA GLN A 240 -18.34 20.00 9.98
C GLN A 240 -18.56 20.21 11.48
N ILE A 241 -18.25 19.21 12.30
CA ILE A 241 -18.35 19.32 13.76
C ILE A 241 -17.13 20.09 14.29
N CYS A 242 -17.34 21.03 15.20
CA CYS A 242 -16.27 21.70 15.90
C CYS A 242 -15.73 20.79 17.01
N ALA A 243 -14.44 20.45 16.99
CA ALA A 243 -13.80 19.62 18.01
C ALA A 243 -13.82 20.26 19.41
N ASN A 244 -13.99 21.57 19.50
CA ASN A 244 -13.98 22.30 20.78
C ASN A 244 -15.34 22.31 21.48
N CYS A 245 -16.43 22.58 20.75
CA CYS A 245 -17.76 22.71 21.34
C CYS A 245 -18.75 21.60 20.92
N GLY A 246 -18.34 20.67 20.05
CA GLY A 246 -19.16 19.55 19.58
C GLY A 246 -20.31 19.92 18.62
N LYS A 247 -20.60 21.21 18.42
CA LYS A 247 -21.67 21.66 17.54
C LYS A 247 -21.29 21.53 16.06
N ASN A 248 -22.27 21.17 15.23
CA ASN A 248 -22.14 21.17 13.79
C ASN A 248 -22.21 22.61 13.25
N ASN A 249 -21.28 22.98 12.37
CA ASN A 249 -21.26 24.28 11.72
C ASN A 249 -22.12 24.35 10.45
N HIS A 250 -22.78 23.26 10.05
CA HIS A 250 -23.64 23.15 8.88
C HIS A 250 -22.99 23.67 7.59
N ARG A 251 -21.68 23.43 7.44
CA ARG A 251 -20.85 23.94 6.33
C ARG A 251 -20.86 25.47 6.19
N LEU A 252 -21.16 26.19 7.27
CA LEU A 252 -21.32 27.65 7.27
C LEU A 252 -22.40 28.13 6.28
N GLY A 253 -23.39 27.29 5.97
CA GLY A 253 -24.41 27.59 4.96
C GLY A 253 -23.93 27.43 3.51
N LEU A 254 -22.68 27.03 3.29
CA LEU A 254 -22.09 26.89 1.95
C LEU A 254 -22.52 25.59 1.26
N ASN A 255 -22.50 25.61 -0.07
CA ASN A 255 -22.66 24.40 -0.84
C ASN A 255 -21.44 23.47 -0.68
N LYS A 256 -21.53 22.23 -1.18
CA LYS A 256 -20.47 21.23 -0.98
C LYS A 256 -19.12 21.65 -1.58
N SER A 257 -19.12 22.31 -2.74
CA SER A 257 -17.88 22.69 -3.44
C SER A 257 -17.18 23.85 -2.73
N GLU A 258 -17.92 24.89 -2.40
CA GLU A 258 -17.46 26.02 -1.59
C GLU A 258 -16.96 25.56 -0.24
N TRP A 259 -17.73 24.68 0.42
CA TRP A 259 -17.31 24.07 1.66
C TRP A 259 -15.95 23.41 1.47
N LEU A 260 -15.76 22.54 0.48
CA LEU A 260 -14.47 21.87 0.26
C LEU A 260 -13.27 22.82 0.08
N ALA A 261 -13.50 24.05 -0.41
CA ALA A 261 -12.48 25.09 -0.54
C ALA A 261 -12.13 25.79 0.78
N VAL A 262 -13.04 25.87 1.76
CA VAL A 262 -12.76 26.46 3.09
C VAL A 262 -11.73 25.62 3.83
N ARG A 263 -10.64 26.23 4.30
CA ARG A 263 -9.54 25.53 4.98
C ARG A 263 -9.41 25.91 6.45
N GLU A 264 -9.74 27.15 6.76
CA GLU A 264 -9.72 27.71 8.11
C GLU A 264 -10.99 28.52 8.32
N TRP A 265 -11.51 28.54 9.54
CA TRP A 265 -12.66 29.35 9.93
C TRP A 265 -12.73 29.51 11.45
N ASP A 266 -13.42 30.55 11.90
CA ASP A 266 -13.80 30.70 13.32
C ASP A 266 -15.15 30.03 13.56
N CYS A 267 -15.23 29.19 14.59
CA CYS A 267 -16.45 28.47 14.90
C CYS A 267 -17.58 29.45 15.28
N PRO A 268 -18.72 29.47 14.57
CA PRO A 268 -19.80 30.42 14.86
C PRO A 268 -20.46 30.20 16.23
N ASN A 269 -20.22 29.05 16.85
CA ASN A 269 -20.81 28.69 18.14
C ASN A 269 -19.92 29.02 19.35
N CYS A 270 -18.60 29.02 19.19
CA CYS A 270 -17.67 29.16 20.33
C CYS A 270 -16.46 30.06 20.04
N GLY A 271 -16.40 30.70 18.86
CA GLY A 271 -15.35 31.66 18.47
C GLY A 271 -13.96 31.07 18.22
N LYS A 272 -13.74 29.76 18.40
CA LYS A 272 -12.41 29.16 18.22
C LYS A 272 -12.03 29.12 16.74
N HIS A 273 -10.79 29.54 16.44
CA HIS A 273 -10.18 29.38 15.14
C HIS A 273 -9.79 27.91 14.86
N LEU A 274 -10.17 27.38 13.69
CA LEU A 274 -10.02 25.97 13.33
C LEU A 274 -9.35 25.80 11.97
N ASP A 275 -8.26 25.02 11.90
CA ASP A 275 -7.81 24.36 10.66
C ASP A 275 -8.70 23.13 10.42
N ARG A 276 -9.24 23.01 9.20
CA ARG A 276 -10.16 21.93 8.80
C ARG A 276 -9.63 20.54 9.13
N ASP A 277 -8.41 20.26 8.71
CA ASP A 277 -7.87 18.91 8.74
C ASP A 277 -7.52 18.52 10.19
N ILE A 278 -6.96 19.47 10.95
CA ILE A 278 -6.66 19.27 12.37
C ILE A 278 -7.95 19.09 13.16
N ASN A 279 -8.97 19.94 12.91
CA ASN A 279 -10.28 19.82 13.53
C ASN A 279 -10.93 18.47 13.20
N ALA A 280 -10.92 18.06 11.92
CA ALA A 280 -11.45 16.76 11.51
C ALA A 280 -10.73 15.61 12.23
N ALA A 281 -9.41 15.64 12.31
CA ALA A 281 -8.61 14.63 13.03
C ALA A 281 -8.93 14.59 14.53
N GLN A 282 -9.16 15.74 15.17
CA GLN A 282 -9.59 15.82 16.57
C GLN A 282 -10.99 15.24 16.78
N VAL A 283 -11.95 15.54 15.89
CA VAL A 283 -13.29 14.95 15.95
C VAL A 283 -13.23 13.42 15.72
N ILE A 284 -12.40 12.95 14.80
CA ILE A 284 -12.16 11.53 14.56
C ILE A 284 -11.66 10.85 15.84
N LEU A 285 -10.67 11.45 16.51
CA LEU A 285 -10.16 10.95 17.78
C LEU A 285 -11.28 10.84 18.83
N GLN A 286 -12.04 11.91 19.04
CA GLN A 286 -13.15 11.95 20.01
C GLN A 286 -14.17 10.84 19.73
N LYS A 287 -14.59 10.67 18.46
CA LYS A 287 -15.51 9.60 18.07
C LYS A 287 -14.93 8.21 18.35
N GLY A 288 -13.65 7.99 18.07
CA GLY A 288 -13.03 6.69 18.31
C GLY A 288 -12.89 6.36 19.80
N LEU A 289 -12.58 7.36 20.62
CA LEU A 289 -12.50 7.19 22.07
C LEU A 289 -13.87 6.95 22.70
N ALA A 290 -14.94 7.52 22.15
CA ALA A 290 -16.31 7.26 22.60
C ALA A 290 -16.80 5.82 22.32
N ILE A 291 -16.18 5.11 21.36
CA ILE A 291 -16.51 3.73 21.00
C ILE A 291 -15.55 2.72 21.67
N ARG A 292 -14.50 3.20 22.35
CA ARG A 292 -13.34 2.40 22.77
C ARG A 292 -13.68 1.28 23.74
#